data_AF-A0A409XBT1-F1
#
_entry.id   AF-A0A409XBT1-F1
#
_cell.length_a   1.000
_cell.length_b   1.000
_cell.length_c   1.000
_cell.angle_alpha   90.00
_cell.angle_beta   90.00
_cell.angle_gamma   90.00
#
_symmetry.space_group_name_H-M   'P 1'
#
loop_
_entity.id
_entity.type
_entity.pdbx_description
1 polymer ?
#
loop_
_entity_poly.entity_id
_entity_poly.type
_entity_poly.pdbx_seq_one_letter_code
_entity_poly.pdbx_strand_id
1 'polypeptide(L)'
;MDVMKNKIAKAPSRREIELSISLSELTTGGRTGQAAWISMGLKLEEAMYNLRAHIRKLLQLPTTAQKLDMVNKRRAVLRQIESFSTSANDFLGAHIVDALDDPQYQVLDDDLSGEEGPEWEVDTPGISRSDPEWQVLPFPS
;
A
#
# COMPACT_ATOMS: atom_id res chain seq x y z
N MET A 1 7.17 -40.02 -26.18
CA MET A 1 6.47 -38.77 -25.83
C MET A 1 7.46 -37.63 -26.01
N ASP A 2 7.17 -36.70 -26.92
CA ASP A 2 7.97 -35.50 -27.13
C ASP A 2 7.49 -34.42 -26.16
N VAL A 3 8.31 -34.07 -25.17
CA VAL A 3 7.99 -33.02 -24.21
C VAL A 3 8.27 -31.68 -24.88
N MET A 4 7.21 -30.97 -25.25
CA MET A 4 7.32 -29.64 -25.86
C MET A 4 8.16 -28.73 -24.94
N LYS A 5 9.34 -28.35 -25.42
CA LYS A 5 10.18 -27.31 -24.81
C LYS A 5 9.47 -25.97 -24.97
N ASN A 6 8.55 -25.65 -24.08
CA ASN A 6 8.01 -24.31 -23.98
C ASN A 6 9.16 -23.36 -23.66
N LYS A 7 9.55 -22.54 -24.64
CA LYS A 7 10.43 -21.39 -24.44
C LYS A 7 9.65 -20.37 -23.63
N ILE A 8 9.65 -20.52 -22.31
CA ILE A 8 9.08 -19.52 -21.42
C ILE A 8 9.95 -18.27 -21.60
N ALA A 9 9.39 -17.25 -22.25
CA ALA A 9 10.08 -15.98 -22.44
C ALA A 9 10.46 -15.43 -21.06
N LYS A 10 11.71 -14.97 -20.92
CA LYS A 10 12.18 -14.37 -19.67
C LYS A 10 11.31 -13.15 -19.38
N ALA A 11 10.66 -13.13 -18.22
CA ALA A 11 9.88 -11.98 -17.81
C ALA A 11 10.79 -10.73 -17.75
N PRO A 12 10.33 -9.58 -18.25
CA PRO A 12 11.09 -8.35 -18.19
C PRO A 12 11.37 -7.96 -16.74
N SER A 13 12.54 -7.41 -16.49
CA SER A 13 12.90 -6.94 -15.15
C SER A 13 12.16 -5.63 -14.83
N ARG A 14 11.97 -5.33 -13.54
CA ARG A 14 11.39 -4.06 -13.09
C ARG A 14 12.07 -2.85 -13.72
N ARG A 15 13.40 -2.86 -13.86
CA ARG A 15 14.17 -1.77 -14.49
C ARG A 15 13.89 -1.64 -15.97
N GLU A 16 13.68 -2.75 -16.67
CA GLU A 16 13.32 -2.74 -18.10
C GLU A 16 11.92 -2.16 -18.29
N ILE A 17 10.98 -2.48 -17.39
CA ILE A 17 9.64 -1.90 -17.37
C ILE A 17 9.70 -0.39 -17.10
N GLU A 18 10.38 0.04 -16.04
CA GLU A 18 10.54 1.46 -15.69
C GLU A 18 11.17 2.27 -16.84
N LEU A 19 12.18 1.70 -17.52
CA LEU A 19 12.80 2.31 -18.70
C LEU A 19 11.79 2.43 -19.84
N SER A 20 11.05 1.36 -20.16
CA SER A 20 10.08 1.36 -21.26
C SER A 20 8.97 2.40 -21.07
N ILE A 21 8.46 2.53 -19.85
CA ILE A 21 7.42 3.50 -19.52
C ILE A 21 8.02 4.92 -19.62
N SER A 22 9.21 5.15 -19.06
CA SER A 22 9.88 6.45 -19.13
C SER A 22 10.14 6.91 -20.56
N LEU A 23 10.53 5.99 -21.46
CA LEU A 23 10.70 6.31 -22.88
C LEU A 23 9.36 6.61 -23.56
N SER A 24 8.29 5.90 -23.21
CA SER A 24 6.95 6.15 -23.76
C SER A 24 6.38 7.51 -23.34
N GLU A 25 6.74 8.03 -22.17
CA GLU A 25 6.35 9.37 -21.74
C GLU A 25 6.95 10.46 -22.63
N LEU A 26 8.23 10.31 -22.99
CA LEU A 26 8.95 11.26 -23.83
C LEU A 26 8.35 11.33 -25.25
N THR A 27 7.80 10.23 -25.75
CA THR A 27 7.24 10.16 -27.11
C THR A 27 5.78 10.61 -27.20
N THR A 28 5.02 10.51 -26.12
CA THR A 28 3.55 10.70 -26.12
C THR A 28 3.15 12.17 -25.85
N GLY A 29 4.10 13.04 -25.53
CA GLY A 29 3.84 14.49 -25.37
C GLY A 29 3.10 14.87 -24.08
N GLY A 30 3.07 13.98 -23.08
CA GLY A 30 2.50 14.23 -21.76
C GLY A 30 3.47 14.93 -20.80
N ARG A 31 3.00 15.24 -19.58
CA ARG A 31 3.87 15.72 -18.48
C ARG A 31 4.88 14.62 -18.12
N THR A 32 6.16 14.95 -18.24
CA THR A 32 7.27 14.03 -17.90
C THR A 32 7.30 13.76 -16.40
N GLY A 33 7.44 12.49 -15.99
CA GLY A 33 7.65 12.11 -14.59
C GLY A 33 6.47 11.39 -13.93
N GLN A 34 5.37 11.13 -14.65
CA GLN A 34 4.24 10.37 -14.12
C GLN A 34 4.64 8.93 -13.73
N ALA A 35 5.50 8.29 -14.51
CA ALA A 35 6.04 6.97 -14.29
C ALA A 35 6.97 6.94 -13.08
N ALA A 36 7.74 8.00 -12.88
CA ALA A 36 8.57 8.16 -11.70
C ALA A 36 7.68 8.31 -10.44
N TRP A 37 6.58 9.06 -10.54
CA TRP A 37 5.59 9.20 -9.48
C TRP A 37 4.88 7.87 -9.18
N ILE A 38 4.39 7.13 -10.17
CA ILE A 38 3.81 5.79 -10.00
C ILE A 38 4.83 4.84 -9.36
N SER A 39 6.09 4.87 -9.81
CA SER A 39 7.16 4.05 -9.22
C SER A 39 7.44 4.41 -7.76
N MET A 40 7.22 5.66 -7.37
CA MET A 40 7.29 6.12 -5.98
C MET A 40 6.12 5.57 -5.16
N GLY A 41 4.90 5.61 -5.69
CA GLY A 41 3.71 5.01 -5.08
C GLY A 41 3.88 3.51 -4.83
N LEU A 42 4.37 2.76 -5.82
CA LEU A 42 4.65 1.32 -5.67
C LEU A 42 5.68 1.01 -4.57
N LYS A 43 6.72 1.86 -4.43
CA LYS A 43 7.70 1.71 -3.34
C LYS A 43 7.09 2.00 -1.97
N LEU A 44 6.14 2.93 -1.91
CA LEU A 44 5.43 3.27 -0.68
C LEU A 44 4.51 2.13 -0.24
N GLU A 45 3.77 1.53 -1.17
CA GLU A 45 2.99 0.32 -0.90
C GLU A 45 3.88 -0.81 -0.40
N GLU A 46 5.02 -1.06 -1.05
CA GLU A 46 6.00 -2.06 -0.61
C GLU A 46 6.47 -1.78 0.83
N ALA A 47 6.72 -0.51 1.18
CA ALA A 47 7.09 -0.12 2.55
C ALA A 47 5.95 -0.37 3.55
N MET A 48 4.69 -0.09 3.18
CA MET A 48 3.51 -0.38 3.99
C MET A 48 3.32 -1.88 4.22
N TYR A 49 3.46 -2.69 3.16
CA TYR A 49 3.41 -4.16 3.24
C TYR A 49 4.50 -4.71 4.16
N ASN A 50 5.74 -4.22 4.02
CA ASN A 50 6.85 -4.62 4.87
C ASN A 50 6.62 -4.25 6.34
N LEU A 51 6.06 -3.07 6.62
CA LEU A 51 5.70 -2.66 7.97
C LEU A 51 4.61 -3.57 8.56
N ARG A 52 3.56 -3.87 7.80
CA ARG A 52 2.48 -4.78 8.22
C ARG A 52 3.03 -6.18 8.50
N ALA A 53 3.88 -6.71 7.63
CA ALA A 53 4.55 -7.99 7.83
C ALA A 53 5.48 -7.98 9.06
N HIS A 54 6.19 -6.88 9.30
CA HIS A 54 7.04 -6.72 10.48
C HIS A 54 6.22 -6.73 11.77
N ILE A 55 5.08 -6.02 11.80
CA ILE A 55 4.18 -6.01 12.95
C ILE A 55 3.62 -7.41 13.21
N ARG A 56 3.18 -8.15 12.17
CA ARG A 56 2.70 -9.53 12.33
C ARG A 56 3.76 -10.49 12.88
N LYS A 57 5.05 -10.24 12.58
CA LYS A 57 6.16 -11.06 13.10
C LYS A 57 6.50 -10.77 14.55
N LEU A 58 6.11 -9.60 15.07
CA LEU A 58 6.27 -9.27 16.47
C LEU A 58 5.14 -9.98 17.24
N LEU A 59 5.51 -11.01 18.03
CA LEU A 59 4.61 -11.74 18.93
C LEU A 59 3.82 -10.78 19.84
N GLN A 60 2.73 -11.28 20.46
CA GLN A 60 1.76 -10.49 21.24
C GLN A 60 2.34 -9.53 22.31
N LEU A 61 3.57 -9.73 22.79
CA LEU A 61 4.26 -8.80 23.69
C LEU A 61 5.56 -8.26 23.08
N PRO A 62 5.49 -7.22 22.24
CA PRO A 62 6.68 -6.55 21.74
C PRO A 62 7.39 -5.79 22.87
N THR A 63 8.72 -5.84 22.86
CA THR A 63 9.55 -5.09 23.80
C THR A 63 9.39 -3.58 23.60
N THR A 64 9.75 -2.77 24.60
CA THR A 64 9.72 -1.30 24.50
C THR A 64 10.56 -0.78 23.33
N ALA A 65 11.71 -1.39 23.06
CA ALA A 65 12.55 -1.07 21.90
C ALA A 65 11.84 -1.38 20.57
N GLN A 66 11.16 -2.52 20.47
CA GLN A 66 10.39 -2.90 19.28
C GLN A 66 9.18 -1.98 19.05
N LYS A 67 8.50 -1.56 20.11
CA LYS A 67 7.40 -0.58 20.04
C LYS A 67 7.89 0.78 19.51
N LEU A 68 9.05 1.25 19.99
CA LEU A 68 9.64 2.50 19.52
C LEU A 68 10.04 2.42 18.03
N ASP A 69 10.64 1.30 17.62
CA ASP A 69 10.97 1.04 16.22
C ASP A 69 9.74 1.01 15.32
N MET A 70 8.64 0.37 15.76
CA MET A 70 7.36 0.40 15.05
C MET A 70 6.82 1.83 14.87
N VAL A 71 6.84 2.64 15.92
CA VAL A 71 6.36 4.04 15.85
C VAL A 71 7.22 4.85 14.88
N ASN A 72 8.54 4.67 14.90
CA ASN A 72 9.44 5.35 13.98
C ASN A 72 9.19 4.93 12.53
N LYS A 73 9.01 3.63 12.26
CA LYS A 73 8.68 3.12 10.93
C LYS A 73 7.31 3.61 10.45
N ARG A 74 6.30 3.62 11.32
CA ARG A 74 4.98 4.21 11.02
C ARG A 74 5.11 5.69 10.64
N ARG A 75 5.84 6.47 11.43
CA ARG A 75 6.07 7.90 11.16
C ARG A 75 6.83 8.12 9.85
N ALA A 76 7.80 7.27 9.51
CA ALA A 76 8.52 7.36 8.25
C ALA A 76 7.60 7.13 7.05
N VAL A 77 6.74 6.10 7.11
CA VAL A 77 5.75 5.81 6.06
C VAL A 77 4.73 6.93 5.93
N LEU A 78 4.21 7.48 7.04
CA LEU A 78 3.28 8.61 7.00
C LEU A 78 3.87 9.83 6.29
N ARG A 79 5.13 10.18 6.59
CA ARG A 79 5.82 11.29 5.89
C ARG A 79 5.96 11.02 4.39
N GLN A 80 6.19 9.76 4.00
CA GLN A 80 6.27 9.39 2.59
C GLN A 80 4.90 9.49 1.90
N ILE A 81 3.80 9.11 2.58
CA ILE A 81 2.43 9.32 2.10
C ILE A 81 2.17 10.80 1.89
N GLU A 82 2.43 11.64 2.89
CA GLU A 82 2.22 13.09 2.79
C GLU A 82 3.01 13.71 1.62
N SER A 83 4.28 13.32 1.47
CA SER A 83 5.12 13.77 0.36
C SER A 83 4.60 13.28 -0.99
N PHE A 84 4.14 12.04 -1.07
CA PHE A 84 3.58 11.45 -2.28
C PHE A 84 2.29 12.19 -2.71
N SER A 85 1.35 12.37 -1.78
CA SER A 85 0.10 13.11 -2.00
C SER A 85 0.34 14.56 -2.41
N THR A 86 1.27 15.25 -1.75
CA THR A 86 1.60 16.65 -2.10
C THR A 86 2.18 16.74 -3.51
N SER A 87 3.04 15.79 -3.90
CA SER A 87 3.64 15.76 -5.23
C SER A 87 2.68 15.37 -6.36
N ALA A 88 1.48 14.84 -6.04
CA ALA A 88 0.52 14.37 -7.03
C ALA A 88 0.12 15.47 -8.04
N ASN A 89 -0.08 16.70 -7.55
CA ASN A 89 -0.46 17.83 -8.39
C ASN A 89 0.64 18.20 -9.40
N ASP A 90 1.91 18.05 -9.02
CA ASP A 90 3.04 18.37 -9.89
C ASP A 90 3.15 17.39 -11.06
N PHE A 91 2.87 16.10 -10.82
CA PHE A 91 3.01 15.04 -11.82
C PHE A 91 1.73 14.78 -12.63
N LEU A 92 0.56 14.77 -12.00
CA LEU A 92 -0.73 14.48 -12.66
C LEU A 92 -1.44 15.76 -13.12
N GLY A 93 -1.33 16.84 -12.33
CA GLY A 93 -2.07 18.09 -12.53
C GLY A 93 -3.40 18.15 -11.81
N ALA A 94 -3.76 19.36 -11.36
CA ALA A 94 -4.89 19.63 -10.47
C ALA A 94 -6.20 18.99 -10.94
N HIS A 95 -6.53 19.11 -12.23
CA HIS A 95 -7.74 18.53 -12.81
C HIS A 95 -7.87 17.01 -12.65
N ILE A 96 -6.76 16.26 -12.67
CA ILE A 96 -6.76 14.81 -12.46
C ILE A 96 -6.84 14.50 -10.97
N VAL A 97 -6.11 15.26 -10.14
CA VAL A 97 -6.12 15.08 -8.68
C VAL A 97 -7.51 15.32 -8.11
N ASP A 98 -8.20 16.38 -8.54
CA ASP A 98 -9.57 16.68 -8.12
C ASP A 98 -10.56 15.59 -8.56
N ALA A 99 -10.31 14.94 -9.71
CA ALA A 99 -11.12 13.82 -10.18
C ALA A 99 -10.86 12.51 -9.40
N LEU A 100 -9.66 12.34 -8.82
CA LEU A 100 -9.32 11.18 -7.98
C LEU A 100 -9.92 11.30 -6.57
N ASP A 101 -10.14 12.51 -6.08
CA ASP A 101 -10.84 12.77 -4.81
C ASP A 101 -12.36 12.57 -4.92
N ASP A 102 -12.89 12.37 -6.14
CA ASP A 102 -14.30 12.04 -6.33
C ASP A 102 -14.60 10.65 -5.75
N PRO A 103 -15.57 10.53 -4.82
CA PRO A 103 -15.95 9.25 -4.20
C PRO A 103 -16.37 8.19 -5.22
N GLN A 104 -16.71 8.57 -6.46
CA GLN A 104 -17.00 7.62 -7.53
C GLN A 104 -15.79 6.76 -7.96
N TYR A 105 -14.56 7.25 -7.76
CA TYR A 105 -13.33 6.53 -8.11
C TYR A 105 -12.58 5.97 -6.90
N GLN A 106 -13.11 6.16 -5.68
CA GLN A 106 -12.58 5.53 -4.48
C GLN A 106 -13.03 4.07 -4.45
N VAL A 107 -12.19 3.17 -4.95
CA VAL A 107 -12.32 1.74 -4.68
C VAL A 107 -11.91 1.54 -3.22
N LEU A 108 -12.89 1.56 -2.32
CA LEU A 108 -12.72 0.99 -0.99
C LEU A 108 -12.46 -0.50 -1.19
N ASP A 109 -11.40 -1.03 -0.59
CA ASP A 109 -11.26 -2.47 -0.38
C ASP A 109 -12.38 -2.91 0.60
N ASP A 110 -13.62 -2.98 0.12
CA ASP A 110 -14.81 -3.38 0.89
C ASP A 110 -14.78 -4.88 1.25
N ASP A 111 -13.83 -5.65 0.74
CA ASP A 111 -13.68 -7.09 0.99
C ASP A 111 -13.00 -7.44 2.34
N LEU A 112 -12.95 -6.50 3.29
CA LEU A 112 -12.62 -6.78 4.70
C LEU A 112 -13.76 -6.46 5.67
N SER A 113 -14.97 -6.13 5.20
CA SER A 113 -16.16 -6.28 6.04
C SER A 113 -16.51 -7.76 6.11
N GLY A 114 -16.08 -8.42 7.18
CA GLY A 114 -16.40 -9.82 7.44
C GLY A 114 -17.91 -10.04 7.34
N GLU A 115 -18.33 -10.74 6.29
CA GLU A 115 -19.69 -11.26 6.22
C GLU A 115 -19.95 -12.11 7.47
N GLU A 116 -21.07 -11.82 8.13
CA GLU A 116 -21.68 -12.66 9.15
C GLU A 116 -22.00 -14.04 8.54
N GLY A 117 -21.02 -14.94 8.54
CA GLY A 117 -21.24 -16.36 8.32
C GLY A 117 -21.96 -16.99 9.52
N PRO A 118 -22.87 -17.96 9.30
CA PRO A 118 -23.76 -18.45 10.34
C PRO A 118 -22.99 -19.09 11.50
N GLU A 119 -23.45 -18.78 12.71
CA GLU A 119 -22.98 -19.28 14.00
C GLU A 119 -22.78 -20.80 13.99
N TRP A 120 -21.54 -21.24 13.85
CA TRP A 120 -21.13 -22.54 14.37
C TRP A 120 -20.27 -22.22 15.60
N GLU A 121 -20.82 -22.52 16.77
CA GLU A 121 -20.12 -22.48 18.06
C GLU A 121 -18.78 -23.21 17.94
N VAL A 122 -17.70 -22.45 17.80
CA VAL A 122 -16.35 -22.93 18.09
C VAL A 122 -15.85 -22.07 19.21
N ASP A 123 -15.73 -22.69 20.37
CA ASP A 123 -15.26 -22.16 21.65
C ASP A 123 -13.84 -21.56 21.47
N THR A 124 -13.76 -20.31 21.02
CA THR A 124 -12.52 -19.53 20.98
C THR A 124 -12.46 -18.61 22.19
N PRO A 125 -11.37 -18.61 22.97
CA PRO A 125 -11.29 -17.86 24.22
C PRO A 125 -11.42 -16.36 23.93
N GLY A 126 -12.32 -15.72 24.67
CA GLY A 126 -12.89 -14.42 24.38
C GLY A 126 -11.88 -13.31 24.06
N ILE A 127 -12.11 -12.69 22.90
CA ILE A 127 -11.53 -11.39 22.54
C ILE A 127 -12.20 -10.36 23.46
N SER A 128 -11.51 -10.03 24.55
CA SER A 128 -11.92 -8.97 25.47
C SER A 128 -11.95 -7.64 24.72
N ARG A 129 -12.95 -6.80 25.02
CA ARG A 129 -13.12 -5.39 24.59
C ARG A 129 -11.93 -4.46 24.87
N SER A 130 -10.82 -5.00 25.35
CA SER A 130 -9.55 -4.33 25.65
C SER A 130 -8.55 -4.40 24.49
N ASP A 131 -8.95 -4.94 23.32
CA ASP A 131 -8.09 -5.11 22.16
C ASP A 131 -7.63 -3.73 21.62
N PRO A 132 -6.32 -3.44 21.52
CA PRO A 132 -5.79 -2.16 21.05
C PRO A 132 -6.16 -1.80 19.59
N GLU A 133 -6.82 -2.71 18.87
CA GLU A 133 -7.32 -2.46 17.50
C GLU A 133 -8.43 -1.39 17.43
N TRP A 134 -9.07 -1.04 18.56
CA TRP A 134 -10.22 -0.12 18.60
C TRP A 134 -10.02 1.17 19.41
N GLN A 135 -8.80 1.52 19.80
CA GLN A 135 -8.55 2.82 20.44
C GLN A 135 -8.58 3.94 19.39
N VAL A 136 -9.77 4.52 19.20
CA VAL A 136 -9.95 5.81 18.53
C VAL A 136 -9.15 6.85 19.31
N LEU A 137 -8.00 7.26 18.77
CA LEU A 137 -7.21 8.34 19.32
C LEU A 137 -8.04 9.63 19.26
N PRO A 138 -8.21 10.38 20.36
CA PRO A 138 -8.92 11.65 20.31
C PRO A 138 -8.07 12.64 19.49
N PHE A 139 -8.58 13.04 18.33
CA PHE A 139 -8.04 14.22 17.64
C PHE A 139 -8.38 15.47 18.48
N PRO A 140 -7.42 16.37 18.72
CA PRO A 140 -7.74 17.66 19.32
C PRO A 140 -8.56 18.50 18.31
N SER A 141 -9.65 19.08 18.80
CA SER A 141 -10.47 20.10 18.12
C SER A 141 -9.71 21.41 17.92
#